data_AF-A0A662JVM6-F1
#
_entry.id   AF-A0A662JVM6-F1
#
_cell.length_a   1.000
_cell.length_b   1.000
_cell.length_c   1.000
_cell.angle_alpha   90.00
_cell.angle_beta   90.00
_cell.angle_gamma   90.00
#
_symmetry.space_group_name_H-M   'P 1'
#
loop_
_entity.id
_entity.type
_entity.pdbx_description
1 polymer ?
#
loop_
_entity_poly.entity_id
_entity_poly.type
_entity_poly.pdbx_seq_one_letter_code
_entity_poly.pdbx_strand_id
1 'polypeptide(L)'
;MTCTIGFYGYSNTGKTTVMEYLIKELTDRGFKVAAVKTTDKPISLDTEGKDTWRFAQKGAKIIALSTPVETSYILKQKNDFSSILNHVNHLNDVDVVLIEGARDPGIQKIRFGNTPIRENTVFTYDGNNEKTLEFILNKIKEEKHMDESIELKVNGKKIPLSKFPREFIIQTIVGMVKPLRGVDEVKEVELHFKLS
;
A
#
# COMPACT_ATOMS: atom_id res chain seq x y z
N MET A 1 3.74 8.61 2.59
CA MET A 1 2.61 7.67 2.55
C MET A 1 2.95 6.55 1.55
N THR A 2 2.64 5.29 1.85
CA THR A 2 3.02 4.14 1.00
C THR A 2 1.99 3.90 -0.10
N CYS A 3 2.42 3.92 -1.37
CA CYS A 3 1.55 3.57 -2.50
C CYS A 3 1.24 2.07 -2.48
N THR A 4 -0.03 1.68 -2.58
CA THR A 4 -0.43 0.27 -2.53
C THR A 4 -1.18 -0.12 -3.80
N ILE A 5 -0.66 -1.10 -4.54
CA ILE A 5 -1.28 -1.61 -5.77
C ILE A 5 -1.40 -3.13 -5.73
N GLY A 6 -2.64 -3.61 -5.89
CA GLY A 6 -2.96 -5.02 -6.01
C GLY A 6 -2.93 -5.54 -7.44
N PHE A 7 -2.76 -6.85 -7.60
CA PHE A 7 -2.77 -7.56 -8.88
C PHE A 7 -3.72 -8.75 -8.76
N TYR A 8 -4.66 -8.89 -9.69
CA TYR A 8 -5.61 -9.99 -9.67
C TYR A 8 -5.93 -10.50 -11.08
N GLY A 9 -6.29 -11.78 -11.16
CA GLY A 9 -6.59 -12.47 -12.42
C GLY A 9 -6.46 -13.98 -12.24
N TYR A 10 -6.94 -14.76 -13.21
CA TYR A 10 -6.82 -16.22 -13.20
C TYR A 10 -5.36 -16.70 -13.13
N SER A 11 -5.12 -17.94 -12.70
CA SER A 11 -3.78 -18.53 -12.75
C SER A 11 -3.19 -18.48 -14.16
N ASN A 12 -1.86 -18.41 -14.27
CA ASN A 12 -1.11 -18.41 -15.54
C ASN A 12 -1.38 -17.24 -16.50
N THR A 13 -1.93 -16.12 -16.02
CA THR A 13 -2.09 -14.89 -16.82
C THR A 13 -0.85 -13.98 -16.82
N GLY A 14 0.33 -14.47 -16.41
CA GLY A 14 1.57 -13.69 -16.38
C GLY A 14 1.73 -12.70 -15.20
N LYS A 15 0.81 -12.68 -14.24
CA LYS A 15 0.86 -11.73 -13.08
C LYS A 15 2.21 -11.71 -12.37
N THR A 16 2.71 -12.89 -12.00
CA THR A 16 3.96 -13.01 -11.23
C THR A 16 5.15 -12.48 -12.04
N THR A 17 5.23 -12.82 -13.34
CA THR A 17 6.27 -12.31 -14.24
C THR A 17 6.23 -10.79 -14.39
N VAL A 18 5.04 -10.20 -14.52
CA VAL A 18 4.90 -8.75 -14.58
C VAL A 18 5.28 -8.11 -13.24
N MET A 19 4.87 -8.71 -12.12
CA MET A 19 5.23 -8.21 -10.80
C MET A 19 6.73 -8.29 -10.52
N GLU A 20 7.43 -9.36 -10.95
CA GLU A 20 8.90 -9.47 -10.90
C GLU A 20 9.58 -8.34 -11.68
N TYR A 21 9.12 -8.07 -12.91
CA TYR A 21 9.60 -6.96 -13.72
C TYR A 21 9.41 -5.61 -13.01
N LEU A 22 8.21 -5.36 -12.46
CA LEU A 22 7.89 -4.11 -11.78
C LEU A 22 8.72 -3.93 -10.50
N ILE A 23 8.89 -4.97 -9.69
CA ILE A 23 9.73 -4.93 -8.48
C ILE A 23 11.15 -4.55 -8.86
N LYS A 24 11.71 -5.21 -9.88
CA LYS A 24 13.06 -4.91 -10.36
C LYS A 24 13.20 -3.45 -10.81
N GLU A 25 12.33 -3.01 -11.72
CA GLU A 25 12.40 -1.65 -12.28
C GLU A 25 12.20 -0.55 -11.22
N LEU A 26 11.30 -0.75 -10.27
CA LEU A 26 11.09 0.21 -9.18
C LEU A 26 12.30 0.24 -8.24
N THR A 27 12.87 -0.92 -7.92
CA THR A 27 14.07 -1.02 -7.08
C THR A 27 15.29 -0.38 -7.74
N ASP A 28 15.50 -0.63 -9.04
CA ASP A 28 16.61 -0.03 -9.82
C ASP A 28 16.49 1.50 -9.90
N ARG A 29 15.27 2.04 -9.77
CA ARG A 29 14.98 3.48 -9.69
C ARG A 29 15.08 4.05 -8.27
N GLY A 30 15.47 3.23 -7.28
CA GLY A 30 15.69 3.64 -5.90
C GLY A 30 14.46 3.63 -5.01
N PHE A 31 13.32 3.09 -5.47
CA PHE A 31 12.14 2.93 -4.61
C PHE A 31 12.33 1.75 -3.65
N LYS A 32 11.87 1.91 -2.42
CA LYS A 32 11.80 0.84 -1.42
C LYS A 32 10.51 0.05 -1.63
N VAL A 33 10.64 -1.12 -2.25
CA VAL A 33 9.50 -1.96 -2.65
C VAL A 33 9.24 -3.06 -1.63
N ALA A 34 7.98 -3.18 -1.21
CA ALA A 34 7.48 -4.36 -0.50
C ALA A 34 6.58 -5.20 -1.40
N ALA A 35 6.71 -6.51 -1.32
CA ALA A 35 5.88 -7.46 -2.04
C ALA A 35 5.04 -8.28 -1.06
N VAL A 36 3.74 -8.39 -1.34
CA VAL A 36 2.81 -9.19 -0.53
C VAL A 36 2.13 -10.21 -1.43
N LYS A 37 2.14 -11.48 -1.02
CA LYS A 37 1.39 -12.53 -1.70
C LYS A 37 0.26 -13.02 -0.82
N THR A 38 -0.95 -12.99 -1.35
CA THR A 38 -2.16 -13.42 -0.66
C THR A 38 -2.81 -14.60 -1.37
N THR A 39 -3.27 -15.57 -0.59
CA THR A 39 -3.99 -16.74 -1.09
C THR A 39 -5.05 -17.18 -0.08
N ASP A 40 -6.11 -17.81 -0.57
CA ASP A 40 -7.13 -18.50 0.22
C ASP A 40 -6.76 -19.96 0.51
N LYS A 41 -5.67 -20.46 -0.09
CA LYS A 41 -5.18 -21.81 0.17
C LYS A 41 -4.63 -21.87 1.61
N PRO A 42 -4.93 -22.93 2.37
CA PRO A 42 -4.42 -23.12 3.73
C PRO A 42 -2.96 -23.61 3.69
N ILE A 43 -2.04 -22.74 3.26
CA ILE A 43 -0.60 -23.02 3.17
C ILE A 43 0.18 -22.21 4.21
N SER A 44 1.34 -22.73 4.61
CA SER A 44 2.29 -22.03 5.48
C SER A 44 3.67 -22.05 4.84
N LEU A 45 4.45 -20.98 5.04
CA LEU A 45 5.88 -20.97 4.75
C LEU A 45 6.69 -21.71 5.82
N ASP A 46 6.10 -21.93 7.00
CA ASP A 46 6.73 -22.67 8.08
C ASP A 46 6.61 -24.18 7.86
N THR A 47 7.56 -24.95 8.37
CA THR A 47 7.61 -26.41 8.15
C THR A 47 7.14 -27.16 9.39
N GLU A 48 6.15 -28.04 9.22
CA GLU A 48 5.62 -28.87 10.30
C GLU A 48 6.71 -29.71 10.98
N GLY A 49 6.63 -29.82 12.32
CA GLY A 49 7.58 -30.57 13.12
C GLY A 49 8.93 -29.89 13.39
N LYS A 50 9.28 -28.80 12.69
CA LYS A 50 10.49 -28.00 12.96
C LYS A 50 10.33 -27.09 14.17
N ASP A 51 11.43 -26.52 14.66
CA ASP A 51 11.46 -25.78 15.92
C ASP A 51 10.55 -24.55 15.92
N THR A 52 10.55 -23.77 14.84
CA THR A 52 9.63 -22.62 14.65
C THR A 52 8.16 -23.04 14.74
N TRP A 53 7.79 -24.14 14.10
CA TRP A 53 6.44 -24.70 14.19
C TRP A 53 6.12 -25.18 15.61
N ARG A 54 7.07 -25.86 16.27
CA ARG A 54 6.89 -26.35 17.65
C ARG A 54 6.73 -25.20 18.63
N PHE A 55 7.44 -24.08 18.45
CA PHE A 55 7.27 -22.88 19.27
C PHE A 55 5.84 -22.33 19.15
N ALA A 56 5.27 -22.31 17.94
CA ALA A 56 3.88 -21.91 17.72
C ALA A 56 2.90 -22.82 18.49
N GLN A 57 3.10 -24.14 18.43
CA GLN A 57 2.27 -25.11 19.17
C GLN A 57 2.38 -24.94 20.70
N LYS A 58 3.45 -24.30 21.20
CA LYS A 58 3.62 -23.96 22.62
C LYS A 58 3.11 -22.55 22.97
N GLY A 59 2.46 -21.86 22.03
CA GLY A 59 1.79 -20.58 22.26
C GLY A 59 2.58 -19.34 21.84
N ALA A 60 3.76 -19.49 21.22
CA ALA A 60 4.47 -18.35 20.66
C ALA A 60 3.65 -17.72 19.52
N LYS A 61 3.27 -16.45 19.69
CA LYS A 61 2.46 -15.70 18.69
C LYS A 61 3.31 -15.10 17.57
N ILE A 62 4.54 -14.72 17.90
CA ILE A 62 5.54 -14.17 16.99
C ILE A 62 6.80 -15.01 17.14
N ILE A 63 7.33 -15.48 16.01
CA ILE A 63 8.56 -16.27 15.94
C ILE A 63 9.49 -15.58 14.96
N ALA A 64 10.75 -15.42 15.35
CA ALA A 64 11.80 -14.92 14.47
C ALA A 64 12.80 -16.04 14.19
N LEU A 65 13.07 -16.30 12.91
CA LEU A 65 14.19 -17.11 12.47
C LEU A 65 15.28 -16.16 11.96
N SER A 66 16.44 -16.16 12.61
CA SER A 66 17.58 -15.35 12.20
C SER A 66 18.67 -16.27 11.69
N THR A 67 19.16 -15.99 10.48
CA THR A 67 20.22 -16.75 9.81
C THR A 67 21.29 -15.77 9.30
N PRO A 68 22.48 -16.26 8.87
CA PRO A 68 23.48 -15.40 8.25
C PRO A 68 23.04 -14.73 6.94
N VAL A 69 21.94 -15.18 6.31
CA VAL A 69 21.47 -14.69 5.00
C VAL A 69 20.25 -13.77 5.16
N GLU A 70 19.35 -14.08 6.08
CA GLU A 70 18.10 -13.34 6.26
C GLU A 70 17.51 -13.50 7.67
N THR A 71 16.56 -12.62 7.99
CA THR A 71 15.68 -12.77 9.15
C THR A 71 14.24 -12.88 8.70
N SER A 72 13.56 -13.96 9.09
CA SER A 72 12.16 -14.22 8.80
C SER A 72 11.31 -14.05 10.06
N TYR A 73 10.17 -13.36 9.94
CA TYR A 73 9.17 -13.27 10.99
C TYR A 73 7.94 -14.09 10.63
N ILE A 74 7.50 -14.95 11.54
CA ILE A 74 6.30 -15.78 11.38
C ILE A 74 5.28 -15.35 12.42
N LEU A 75 4.18 -14.76 11.95
CA LEU A 75 3.01 -14.44 12.77
C LEU A 75 1.97 -15.54 12.56
N LYS A 76 1.69 -16.33 13.60
CA LYS A 76 0.76 -17.48 13.54
C LYS A 76 -0.70 -17.04 13.74
N GLN A 77 -1.12 -16.03 12.98
CA GLN A 77 -2.47 -15.50 12.99
C GLN A 77 -2.85 -14.92 11.62
N LYS A 78 -4.15 -14.91 11.31
CA LYS A 78 -4.66 -14.21 10.14
C LYS A 78 -4.69 -12.70 10.44
N ASN A 79 -4.12 -11.91 9.54
CA ASN A 79 -4.19 -10.45 9.58
C ASN A 79 -4.99 -9.95 8.37
N ASP A 80 -5.73 -8.86 8.56
CA ASP A 80 -6.28 -8.10 7.45
C ASP A 80 -5.19 -7.31 6.72
N PHE A 81 -5.54 -6.72 5.57
CA PHE A 81 -4.56 -6.00 4.77
C PHE A 81 -3.99 -4.78 5.50
N SER A 82 -4.85 -4.01 6.20
CA SER A 82 -4.43 -2.84 6.99
C SER A 82 -3.37 -3.20 8.02
N SER A 83 -3.54 -4.33 8.72
CA SER A 83 -2.56 -4.83 9.70
C SER A 83 -1.26 -5.29 9.04
N ILE A 84 -1.33 -5.95 7.87
CA ILE A 84 -0.14 -6.33 7.11
C ILE A 84 0.64 -5.08 6.69
N LEU A 85 -0.05 -4.08 6.12
CA LEU A 85 0.56 -2.82 5.69
C LEU A 85 1.21 -2.08 6.86
N ASN A 86 0.53 -2.04 8.01
CA ASN A 86 1.10 -1.47 9.23
C ASN A 86 2.39 -2.20 9.63
N HIS A 87 2.42 -3.53 9.63
CA HIS A 87 3.64 -4.27 9.95
C HIS A 87 4.78 -3.98 8.97
N VAL A 88 4.49 -3.95 7.66
CA VAL A 88 5.48 -3.61 6.62
C VAL A 88 6.08 -2.23 6.90
N ASN A 89 5.24 -1.22 7.13
CA ASN A 89 5.67 0.15 7.38
C ASN A 89 6.44 0.33 8.69
N HIS A 90 6.18 -0.50 9.71
CA HIS A 90 6.95 -0.48 10.96
C HIS A 90 8.30 -1.17 10.82
N LEU A 91 8.40 -2.21 9.97
CA LEU A 91 9.65 -2.91 9.73
C LEU A 91 10.60 -2.09 8.87
N ASN A 92 10.08 -1.40 7.86
CA ASN A 92 10.85 -0.51 7.03
C ASN A 92 9.95 0.58 6.45
N ASP A 93 10.49 1.77 6.30
CA ASP A 93 9.85 2.83 5.54
C ASP A 93 9.81 2.41 4.07
N VAL A 94 8.62 2.16 3.50
CA VAL A 94 8.45 1.65 2.13
C VAL A 94 7.66 2.63 1.27
N ASP A 95 8.11 2.80 0.03
CA ASP A 95 7.48 3.72 -0.93
C ASP A 95 6.28 3.08 -1.61
N VAL A 96 6.37 1.77 -1.90
CA VAL A 96 5.36 1.05 -2.67
C VAL A 96 5.21 -0.40 -2.20
N VAL A 97 3.96 -0.84 -2.08
CA VAL A 97 3.54 -2.21 -1.76
C VAL A 97 2.81 -2.80 -2.96
N LEU A 98 3.36 -3.85 -3.53
CA LEU A 98 2.77 -4.61 -4.64
C LEU A 98 2.17 -5.91 -4.12
N ILE A 99 0.89 -6.17 -4.42
CA ILE A 99 0.15 -7.28 -3.82
C ILE A 99 -0.34 -8.27 -4.87
N GLU A 100 0.20 -9.49 -4.88
CA GLU A 100 -0.36 -10.58 -5.66
C GLU A 100 -1.57 -11.19 -4.95
N GLY A 101 -2.69 -11.29 -5.66
CA GLY A 101 -3.92 -11.92 -5.14
C GLY A 101 -4.83 -10.97 -4.37
N ALA A 102 -4.70 -9.65 -4.55
CA ALA A 102 -5.49 -8.65 -3.83
C ALA A 102 -7.01 -8.88 -3.92
N ARG A 103 -7.61 -9.33 -2.82
CA ARG A 103 -9.05 -9.60 -2.68
C ARG A 103 -9.82 -8.49 -1.98
N ASP A 104 -9.13 -7.69 -1.16
CA ASP A 104 -9.74 -6.62 -0.40
C ASP A 104 -10.38 -5.58 -1.34
N PRO A 105 -11.66 -5.25 -1.17
CA PRO A 105 -12.35 -4.29 -2.03
C PRO A 105 -11.71 -2.90 -2.00
N GLY A 106 -11.15 -2.45 -0.87
CA GLY A 106 -10.57 -1.12 -0.67
C GLY A 106 -9.22 -0.86 -1.36
N ILE A 107 -8.55 -1.92 -1.83
CA ILE A 107 -7.23 -1.81 -2.46
C ILE A 107 -7.39 -1.45 -3.94
N GLN A 108 -6.67 -0.43 -4.43
CA GLN A 108 -6.56 -0.19 -5.87
C GLN A 108 -5.81 -1.33 -6.54
N LYS A 109 -6.37 -1.91 -7.60
CA LYS A 109 -5.85 -3.15 -8.20
C LYS A 109 -5.84 -3.14 -9.73
N ILE A 110 -4.88 -3.88 -10.28
CA ILE A 110 -4.67 -4.11 -11.70
C ILE A 110 -5.25 -5.47 -12.07
N ARG A 111 -6.12 -5.46 -13.07
CA ARG A 111 -6.78 -6.64 -13.62
C ARG A 111 -5.90 -7.31 -14.69
N PHE A 112 -5.82 -8.64 -14.64
CA PHE A 112 -5.14 -9.45 -15.64
C PHE A 112 -6.11 -10.40 -16.34
N GLY A 113 -5.97 -10.48 -17.67
CA GLY A 113 -6.78 -11.34 -18.53
C GLY A 113 -8.28 -11.04 -18.43
N ASN A 114 -9.09 -12.06 -18.66
CA ASN A 114 -10.55 -11.90 -18.81
C ASN A 114 -11.33 -12.05 -17.49
N THR A 115 -10.67 -12.13 -16.33
CA THR A 115 -11.34 -12.20 -15.02
C THR A 115 -12.30 -11.02 -14.84
N PRO A 116 -13.51 -11.15 -14.28
CA PRO A 116 -14.42 -10.01 -14.12
C PRO A 116 -13.80 -8.79 -13.43
N ILE A 117 -14.26 -7.58 -13.79
CA ILE A 117 -13.85 -6.35 -13.12
C ILE A 117 -14.29 -6.42 -11.65
N ARG A 118 -13.38 -6.09 -10.73
CA ARG A 118 -13.65 -6.02 -9.29
C ARG A 118 -13.67 -4.57 -8.82
N GLU A 119 -14.22 -4.32 -7.63
CA GLU A 119 -14.14 -3.00 -7.00
C GLU A 119 -12.69 -2.51 -6.90
N ASN A 120 -12.52 -1.20 -7.11
CA ASN A 120 -11.22 -0.52 -7.15
C ASN A 120 -10.24 -1.08 -8.21
N THR A 121 -10.76 -1.67 -9.29
CA THR A 121 -9.95 -1.90 -10.49
C THR A 121 -9.60 -0.57 -11.14
N VAL A 122 -8.32 -0.21 -11.15
CA VAL A 122 -7.83 1.08 -11.65
C VAL A 122 -7.09 0.96 -12.98
N PHE A 123 -6.69 -0.25 -13.36
CA PHE A 123 -5.98 -0.53 -14.61
C PHE A 123 -6.28 -1.95 -15.06
N THR A 124 -6.31 -2.20 -16.37
CA THR A 124 -6.34 -3.55 -16.95
C THR A 124 -5.07 -3.75 -17.76
N TYR A 125 -4.29 -4.77 -17.38
CA TYR A 125 -3.07 -5.13 -18.06
C TYR A 125 -3.36 -5.56 -19.51
N ASP A 126 -2.68 -4.93 -20.45
CA ASP A 126 -2.87 -5.08 -21.89
C ASP A 126 -1.69 -5.77 -22.59
N GLY A 127 -0.75 -6.34 -21.83
CA GLY A 127 0.48 -6.91 -22.38
C GLY A 127 1.68 -5.96 -22.34
N ASN A 128 1.51 -4.70 -21.93
CA ASN A 128 2.58 -3.71 -21.88
C ASN A 128 3.08 -3.47 -20.44
N ASN A 129 4.27 -4.00 -20.16
CA ASN A 129 4.94 -3.84 -18.87
C ASN A 129 5.35 -2.40 -18.58
N GLU A 130 5.88 -1.67 -19.56
CA GLU A 130 6.34 -0.29 -19.41
C GLU A 130 5.18 0.66 -19.09
N LYS A 131 4.05 0.49 -19.79
CA LYS A 131 2.82 1.25 -19.53
C LYS A 131 2.28 0.98 -18.13
N THR A 132 2.35 -0.27 -17.67
CA THR A 132 1.94 -0.65 -16.31
C THR A 132 2.87 -0.03 -15.26
N LEU A 133 4.17 0.00 -15.54
CA LEU A 133 5.17 0.65 -14.68
C LEU A 133 4.94 2.16 -14.61
N GLU A 134 4.71 2.83 -15.74
CA GLU A 134 4.41 4.25 -15.81
C GLU A 134 3.16 4.59 -15.00
N PHE A 135 2.10 3.77 -15.12
CA PHE A 135 0.90 3.92 -14.31
C PHE A 135 1.21 3.88 -12.81
N ILE A 136 2.01 2.92 -12.36
CA ILE A 136 2.39 2.80 -10.94
C ILE A 136 3.26 3.98 -10.50
N LEU A 137 4.22 4.42 -11.30
CA LEU A 137 5.03 5.59 -11.00
C LEU A 137 4.18 6.86 -10.82
N ASN A 138 3.19 7.04 -11.69
CA ASN A 138 2.28 8.18 -11.57
C ASN A 138 1.45 8.08 -10.29
N LYS A 139 0.99 6.89 -9.90
CA LYS A 139 0.33 6.67 -8.60
C LYS A 139 1.24 6.98 -7.40
N ILE A 140 2.50 6.58 -7.45
CA ILE A 140 3.47 6.92 -6.40
C ILE A 140 3.64 8.44 -6.28
N LYS A 141 3.77 9.15 -7.42
CA LYS A 141 3.85 10.62 -7.45
C LYS A 141 2.59 11.27 -6.90
N GLU A 142 1.41 10.81 -7.30
CA GLU A 142 0.11 11.30 -6.80
C GLU A 142 0.01 11.16 -5.27
N GLU A 143 0.34 9.99 -4.73
CA GLU A 143 0.33 9.75 -3.27
C GLU A 143 1.34 10.63 -2.55
N LYS A 144 2.53 10.86 -3.13
CA LYS A 144 3.54 11.75 -2.54
C LYS A 144 3.10 13.22 -2.56
N HIS A 145 2.59 13.71 -3.68
CA HIS A 145 2.06 15.08 -3.77
C HIS A 145 0.88 15.30 -2.81
N MET A 146 0.01 14.30 -2.67
CA MET A 146 -1.04 14.34 -1.67
C MET A 146 -0.47 14.34 -0.25
N ASP A 147 0.62 13.61 0.02
CA ASP A 147 1.28 13.61 1.32
C ASP A 147 1.89 14.98 1.70
N GLU A 148 2.28 15.76 0.70
CA GLU A 148 2.88 17.09 0.87
C GLU A 148 1.84 18.24 0.87
N SER A 149 0.60 17.99 0.44
CA SER A 149 -0.42 19.04 0.22
C SER A 149 -1.14 19.54 1.48
N ILE A 150 -0.99 18.86 2.62
CA ILE A 150 -1.59 19.30 3.88
C ILE A 150 -0.63 19.10 5.05
N GLU A 151 -0.64 20.07 5.96
CA GLU A 151 0.06 19.99 7.23
C GLU A 151 -0.90 20.27 8.38
N LEU A 152 -1.13 19.28 9.23
CA LEU A 152 -1.84 19.47 10.50
C LEU A 152 -0.83 19.64 11.63
N LYS A 153 -0.94 20.75 12.37
CA LYS A 153 -0.20 20.97 13.62
C LYS A 153 -1.15 21.04 14.81
N VAL A 154 -0.83 20.31 15.86
CA VAL A 154 -1.51 20.40 17.17
C VAL A 154 -0.47 20.88 18.18
N ASN A 155 -0.70 22.06 18.77
CA ASN A 155 0.25 22.72 19.68
C ASN A 155 1.65 22.88 19.05
N GLY A 156 1.72 23.24 17.77
CA GLY A 156 2.96 23.38 17.00
C GLY A 156 3.58 22.06 16.54
N LYS A 157 3.12 20.90 17.03
CA LYS A 157 3.62 19.58 16.62
C LYS A 157 2.90 19.08 15.37
N LYS A 158 3.65 18.69 14.34
CA LYS A 158 3.10 18.06 13.12
C LYS A 158 2.46 16.70 13.44
N ILE A 159 1.23 16.51 13.00
CA ILE A 159 0.45 15.27 13.17
C ILE A 159 0.31 14.61 11.79
N PRO A 160 0.83 13.38 11.59
CA PRO A 160 0.62 12.65 10.36
C PRO A 160 -0.85 12.31 10.17
N LEU A 161 -1.38 12.60 8.98
CA LEU A 161 -2.75 12.25 8.59
C LEU A 161 -2.74 11.04 7.66
N SER A 162 -3.60 10.05 7.94
CA SER A 162 -3.91 8.98 7.00
C SER A 162 -4.67 9.54 5.79
N LYS A 163 -4.83 8.72 4.73
CA LYS A 163 -5.44 9.14 3.46
C LYS A 163 -6.83 9.72 3.62
N PHE A 164 -7.71 9.03 4.34
CA PHE A 164 -9.12 9.44 4.46
C PHE A 164 -9.31 10.81 5.16
N PRO A 165 -8.79 11.06 6.38
CA PRO A 165 -8.91 12.38 7.01
C PRO A 165 -8.33 13.52 6.17
N ARG A 166 -7.23 13.25 5.47
CA ARG A 166 -6.59 14.21 4.57
C ARG A 166 -7.47 14.58 3.39
N GLU A 167 -7.94 13.58 2.64
CA GLU A 167 -8.86 13.79 1.51
C GLU A 167 -10.13 14.51 1.97
N PHE A 168 -10.69 14.09 3.11
CA PHE A 168 -11.86 14.73 3.69
C PHE A 168 -11.62 16.21 3.99
N ILE A 169 -10.51 16.56 4.65
CA ILE A 169 -10.20 17.96 4.96
C ILE A 169 -10.00 18.76 3.67
N ILE A 170 -9.16 18.28 2.75
CA ILE A 170 -8.86 18.99 1.50
C ILE A 170 -10.14 19.25 0.70
N GLN A 171 -10.94 18.22 0.44
CA GLN A 171 -12.17 18.35 -0.34
C GLN A 171 -13.18 19.28 0.33
N THR A 172 -13.31 19.19 1.66
CA THR A 172 -14.21 20.06 2.43
C THR A 172 -13.79 21.52 2.34
N ILE A 173 -12.51 21.81 2.61
CA ILE A 173 -11.99 23.19 2.61
C ILE A 173 -12.00 23.78 1.21
N VAL A 174 -11.57 23.04 0.20
CA VAL A 174 -11.64 23.49 -1.20
C VAL A 174 -13.09 23.77 -1.62
N GLY A 175 -14.03 22.91 -1.22
CA GLY A 175 -15.46 23.13 -1.45
C GLY A 175 -16.01 24.40 -0.79
N MET A 176 -15.51 24.76 0.40
CA MET A 176 -15.88 25.99 1.12
C MET A 176 -15.27 27.25 0.51
N VAL A 177 -14.03 27.18 0.01
CA VAL A 177 -13.30 28.36 -0.49
C VAL A 177 -13.66 28.72 -1.94
N LYS A 178 -13.89 27.72 -2.81
CA LYS A 178 -14.23 27.92 -4.22
C LYS A 178 -15.36 28.94 -4.50
N PRO A 179 -16.48 28.99 -3.74
CA PRO A 179 -17.57 29.94 -4.01
C PRO A 179 -17.34 31.35 -3.41
N LEU A 180 -16.25 31.59 -2.66
CA LEU A 180 -16.01 32.87 -2.01
C LEU A 180 -15.67 33.96 -3.04
N ARG A 181 -16.33 35.12 -2.92
CA ARG A 181 -16.08 36.26 -3.81
C ARG A 181 -14.67 36.83 -3.57
N GLY A 182 -13.98 37.19 -4.65
CA GLY A 182 -12.64 37.80 -4.60
C GLY A 182 -11.50 36.80 -4.43
N VAL A 183 -11.80 35.50 -4.49
CA VAL A 183 -10.79 34.44 -4.59
C VAL A 183 -10.73 34.01 -6.05
N ASP A 184 -9.62 34.33 -6.73
CA ASP A 184 -9.33 33.84 -8.08
C ASP A 184 -8.96 32.34 -8.02
N GLU A 185 -8.00 31.88 -8.82
CA GLU A 185 -7.48 30.51 -8.71
C GLU A 185 -6.94 30.23 -7.30
N VAL A 186 -7.52 29.23 -6.61
CA VAL A 186 -7.11 28.81 -5.27
C VAL A 186 -5.82 27.99 -5.36
N LYS A 187 -4.68 28.61 -5.02
CA LYS A 187 -3.35 27.95 -5.02
C LYS A 187 -2.94 27.42 -3.66
N GLU A 188 -3.33 28.11 -2.60
CA GLU A 188 -2.98 27.79 -1.21
C GLU A 188 -4.11 28.23 -0.28
N VAL A 189 -4.32 27.48 0.80
CA VAL A 189 -5.31 27.82 1.84
C VAL A 189 -4.68 27.61 3.21
N GLU A 190 -4.60 28.67 4.00
CA GLU A 190 -4.19 28.61 5.39
C GLU A 190 -5.39 28.76 6.32
N LEU A 191 -5.51 27.89 7.32
CA LEU A 191 -6.58 27.93 8.32
C LEU A 191 -5.99 27.95 9.72
N HIS A 192 -6.36 28.95 10.51
CA HIS A 192 -5.92 29.13 11.88
C HIS A 192 -7.12 29.18 12.82
N PHE A 193 -7.12 28.32 13.85
CA PHE A 193 -8.13 28.32 14.90
C PHE A 193 -7.45 28.37 16.27
N LYS A 194 -8.03 29.12 17.20
CA LYS A 194 -7.67 29.10 18.63
C LYS A 194 -8.82 28.44 19.38
N LEU A 195 -8.52 27.37 20.10
CA LEU A 195 -9.47 26.72 21.01
C LEU A 195 -9.35 27.42 22.38
N SER A 196 -10.49 27.79 22.95
CA SER A 196 -10.64 28.43 24.27
C SER A 196 -10.51 27.43 25.40
#